data_AF-A0A5A7RUH6-F1
#
_entry.id   AF-A0A5A7RUH6-F1
#
_cell.length_a   1.000
_cell.length_b   1.000
_cell.length_c   1.000
_cell.angle_alpha   90.00
_cell.angle_beta   90.00
_cell.angle_gamma   90.00
#
_symmetry.space_group_name_H-M   'P 1'
#
loop_
_entity.id
_entity.type
_entity.pdbx_description
1 polymer ?
#
loop_
_entity_poly.entity_id
_entity_poly.type
_entity_poly.pdbx_seq_one_letter_code
_entity_poly.pdbx_strand_id
1 'polypeptide(L)'
;MLMIFMMLIFFIMPTFGPILGYYFGLVLEPLIGFNGRYPMLTLFFSGLIVVCLSSLFTNFFTDWIKMGESQEISRVFQQEIAKARKEGNTNRVKKLMKMQPEIMKKQTEVSSGTMKPMLFLIIFIWPIFMWLKTFLSGLSHYYFTLPWANSVSFFSKPFLMQAWLWLYLIFSTIVGQVIRQGLKYISWSNWWKNVKAKIKPSSR
;
A
#
# COMPACT_ATOMS: atom_id res chain seq x y z
N MET A 1 15.78 0.01 5.81
CA MET A 1 14.80 1.10 6.05
C MET A 1 13.49 0.63 6.66
N LEU A 2 12.81 -0.40 6.12
CA LEU A 2 11.59 -0.97 6.73
C LEU A 2 11.75 -1.38 8.21
N MET A 3 12.92 -1.89 8.59
CA MET A 3 13.22 -2.29 9.97
C MET A 3 13.37 -1.09 10.94
N ILE A 4 14.11 -0.06 10.53
CA ILE A 4 14.22 1.22 11.28
C ILE A 4 12.84 1.88 11.41
N PHE A 5 12.03 1.76 10.37
CA PHE A 5 10.68 2.29 10.32
C PHE A 5 9.70 1.52 11.23
N MET A 6 9.78 0.19 11.29
CA MET A 6 9.07 -0.62 12.29
C MET A 6 9.49 -0.28 13.72
N MET A 7 10.78 -0.02 13.96
CA MET A 7 11.28 0.43 15.26
C MET A 7 10.76 1.83 15.63
N LEU A 8 10.68 2.75 14.66
CA LEU A 8 10.12 4.10 14.84
C LEU A 8 8.63 4.05 15.19
N ILE A 9 7.87 3.20 14.48
CA ILE A 9 6.46 2.93 14.81
C ILE A 9 6.36 2.38 16.23
N PHE A 10 7.15 1.37 16.60
CA PHE A 10 7.12 0.78 17.94
C PHE A 10 7.42 1.79 19.06
N PHE A 11 8.29 2.76 18.80
CA PHE A 11 8.67 3.79 19.77
C PHE A 11 7.67 4.95 19.87
N ILE A 12 7.04 5.35 18.76
CA ILE A 12 6.01 6.41 18.71
C ILE A 12 4.65 5.90 19.21
N MET A 13 4.41 4.60 19.07
CA MET A 13 3.13 3.94 19.36
C MET A 13 2.52 4.23 20.73
N PRO A 14 3.28 4.17 21.84
CA PRO A 14 2.73 4.38 23.18
C PRO A 14 2.34 5.84 23.44
N THR A 15 3.08 6.79 22.86
CA THR A 15 2.98 8.22 23.23
C THR A 15 1.92 8.95 22.41
N PHE A 16 1.93 8.79 21.09
CA PHE A 16 1.04 9.56 20.20
C PHE A 16 -0.22 8.79 19.80
N GLY A 17 -0.22 7.48 19.99
CA GLY A 17 -1.25 6.60 19.46
C GLY A 17 -2.62 6.79 20.11
N PRO A 18 -2.71 6.88 21.44
CA PRO A 18 -3.99 7.14 22.12
C PRO A 18 -4.57 8.51 21.77
N ILE A 19 -3.71 9.53 21.64
CA ILE A 19 -4.13 10.90 21.30
C ILE A 19 -4.72 10.94 19.90
N LEU A 20 -3.98 10.41 18.91
CA LEU A 20 -4.43 10.39 17.52
C LEU A 20 -5.65 9.47 17.34
N GLY A 21 -5.71 8.34 18.04
CA GLY A 21 -6.86 7.44 18.04
C GLY A 21 -8.14 8.10 18.56
N TYR A 22 -8.03 8.94 19.59
CA TYR A 22 -9.18 9.70 20.12
C TYR A 22 -9.72 10.71 19.09
N TYR A 23 -8.86 11.58 18.54
CA TYR A 23 -9.28 12.61 17.60
C TYR A 23 -9.85 12.02 16.29
N PHE A 24 -9.23 10.98 15.76
CA PHE A 24 -9.77 10.28 14.60
C PHE A 24 -11.06 9.54 14.94
N GLY A 25 -11.19 9.05 16.17
CA GLY A 25 -12.41 8.40 16.63
C GLY A 25 -13.63 9.31 16.64
N LEU A 26 -13.47 10.57 17.03
CA LEU A 26 -14.58 11.54 16.98
C LEU A 26 -15.19 11.70 15.57
N VAL A 27 -14.40 11.48 14.52
CA VAL A 27 -14.85 11.57 13.12
C VAL A 27 -15.28 10.20 12.58
N LEU A 28 -14.49 9.15 12.84
CA LEU A 28 -14.70 7.83 12.25
C LEU A 28 -15.78 7.02 12.96
N GLU A 29 -15.93 7.17 14.28
CA GLU A 29 -16.95 6.46 15.05
C GLU A 29 -18.39 6.77 14.60
N PRO A 30 -18.81 8.03 14.39
CA PRO A 30 -20.13 8.32 13.84
C PRO A 30 -20.27 7.90 12.36
N LEU A 31 -19.16 7.86 11.59
CA LEU A 31 -19.20 7.56 10.17
C LEU A 31 -19.29 6.04 9.88
N ILE A 32 -18.47 5.25 10.57
CA ILE A 32 -18.27 3.82 10.28
C ILE A 32 -18.27 2.93 11.53
N GLY A 33 -18.45 3.50 12.73
CA GLY A 33 -18.47 2.78 14.00
C GLY A 33 -19.77 2.01 14.26
N PHE A 34 -20.89 2.37 13.61
CA PHE A 34 -22.19 1.68 13.78
C PHE A 34 -22.59 1.45 15.26
N ASN A 35 -22.22 2.37 16.16
CA ASN A 35 -22.41 2.25 17.62
C ASN A 35 -21.86 0.95 18.23
N GLY A 36 -20.84 0.32 17.61
CA GLY A 36 -20.26 -0.94 18.07
C GLY A 36 -21.05 -2.19 17.72
N ARG A 37 -22.19 -2.08 17.02
CA ARG A 37 -23.06 -3.23 16.72
C ARG A 37 -22.51 -4.15 15.63
N TYR A 38 -21.76 -3.61 14.66
CA TYR A 38 -21.27 -4.34 13.50
C TYR A 38 -19.74 -4.19 13.31
N PRO A 39 -18.91 -4.78 14.20
CA PRO A 39 -17.46 -4.62 14.16
C PRO A 39 -16.82 -5.08 12.84
N MET A 40 -17.39 -6.11 12.20
CA MET A 40 -16.92 -6.59 10.89
C MET A 40 -17.13 -5.58 9.77
N LEU A 41 -18.27 -4.88 9.79
CA LEU A 41 -18.55 -3.82 8.81
C LEU A 41 -17.62 -2.64 9.05
N THR A 42 -17.43 -2.23 10.31
CA THR A 42 -16.46 -1.18 10.68
C THR A 42 -15.06 -1.53 10.18
N LEU A 43 -14.61 -2.77 10.38
CA LEU A 43 -13.32 -3.26 9.89
C LEU A 43 -13.21 -3.15 8.36
N PHE A 44 -14.25 -3.59 7.65
CA PHE A 44 -14.30 -3.51 6.19
C PHE A 44 -14.24 -2.06 5.68
N PHE A 45 -15.07 -1.17 6.21
CA PHE A 45 -15.10 0.23 5.80
C PHE A 45 -13.82 0.99 6.19
N SER A 46 -13.24 0.68 7.35
CA SER A 46 -11.91 1.20 7.73
C SER A 46 -10.84 0.78 6.73
N GLY A 47 -10.80 -0.51 6.36
CA GLY A 47 -9.92 -1.01 5.31
C GLY A 47 -10.14 -0.34 3.96
N LEU A 48 -11.40 -0.11 3.57
CA LEU A 48 -11.75 0.62 2.35
C LEU A 48 -11.22 2.05 2.37
N ILE A 49 -11.45 2.81 3.46
CA ILE A 49 -10.95 4.18 3.60
C ILE A 49 -9.43 4.21 3.50
N VAL A 50 -8.75 3.32 4.22
CA VAL A 50 -7.28 3.26 4.21
C VAL A 50 -6.76 2.94 2.82
N VAL A 51 -7.34 1.96 2.12
CA VAL A 51 -6.92 1.60 0.75
C VAL A 51 -7.17 2.74 -0.21
N CYS A 52 -8.31 3.43 -0.10
CA CYS A 52 -8.64 4.59 -0.92
C CYS A 52 -7.64 5.73 -0.69
N LEU A 53 -7.41 6.12 0.56
CA LEU A 53 -6.44 7.16 0.92
C LEU A 53 -5.03 6.78 0.46
N SER A 54 -4.60 5.56 0.76
CA SER A 54 -3.30 5.03 0.35
C SER A 54 -3.13 5.10 -1.17
N SER A 55 -4.14 4.70 -1.93
CA SER A 55 -4.11 4.72 -3.39
C SER A 55 -4.07 6.15 -3.94
N LEU A 56 -4.85 7.07 -3.36
CA LEU A 56 -4.86 8.48 -3.76
C LEU A 56 -3.50 9.14 -3.52
N PHE A 57 -2.95 9.00 -2.31
CA PHE A 57 -1.65 9.58 -1.98
C PHE A 57 -0.51 8.96 -2.79
N THR A 58 -0.51 7.63 -2.95
CA THR A 58 0.49 6.97 -3.80
C THR A 58 0.40 7.48 -5.23
N ASN A 59 -0.81 7.60 -5.79
CA ASN A 59 -0.97 8.11 -7.15
C ASN A 59 -0.58 9.58 -7.30
N PHE A 60 -0.81 10.40 -6.29
CA PHE A 60 -0.46 11.83 -6.31
C PHE A 60 1.05 12.05 -6.26
N PHE A 61 1.77 11.26 -5.47
CA PHE A 61 3.21 11.46 -5.25
C PHE A 61 4.12 10.56 -6.10
N THR A 62 3.62 9.46 -6.67
CA THR A 62 4.42 8.55 -7.49
C THR A 62 4.35 8.94 -8.97
N ASP A 63 5.52 9.19 -9.56
CA ASP A 63 5.67 9.33 -11.01
C ASP A 63 5.71 7.93 -11.67
N TRP A 64 4.53 7.47 -12.10
CA TRP A 64 4.37 6.16 -12.73
C TRP A 64 5.11 6.02 -14.06
N ILE A 65 5.37 7.12 -14.77
CA ILE A 65 6.08 7.09 -16.06
C ILE A 65 7.55 6.77 -15.81
N LYS A 66 8.21 7.52 -14.92
CA LYS A 66 9.61 7.26 -14.55
C LYS A 66 9.80 5.87 -13.93
N MET A 67 8.81 5.42 -13.15
CA MET A 67 8.83 4.07 -12.60
C MET A 67 8.74 2.99 -13.69
N GLY A 68 7.87 3.17 -14.69
CA GLY A 68 7.76 2.27 -15.83
C GLY A 68 9.01 2.26 -16.71
N GLU A 69 9.57 3.43 -17.03
CA GLU A 69 10.82 3.55 -17.78
C GLU A 69 12.00 2.85 -17.08
N SER A 70 12.15 3.07 -15.76
CA SER A 70 13.19 2.41 -14.97
C SER A 70 13.04 0.89 -14.93
N GLN A 71 11.79 0.38 -14.86
CA GLN A 71 11.51 -1.06 -14.93
C GLN A 71 11.87 -1.64 -16.30
N GLU A 72 11.52 -0.95 -17.39
CA GLU A 72 11.83 -1.41 -18.74
C GLU A 72 13.33 -1.39 -19.03
N ILE A 73 14.03 -0.33 -18.65
CA ILE A 73 15.50 -0.24 -18.74
C ILE A 73 16.14 -1.43 -18.00
N SER A 74 15.67 -1.73 -16.79
CA SER A 74 16.17 -2.85 -15.99
C SER A 74 15.91 -4.20 -16.66
N ARG A 75 14.71 -4.38 -17.25
CA ARG A 75 14.33 -5.60 -17.98
C ARG A 75 15.21 -5.83 -19.20
N VAL A 76 15.38 -4.80 -20.03
CA VAL A 76 16.22 -4.86 -21.25
C VAL A 76 17.67 -5.10 -20.86
N PHE A 77 18.18 -4.42 -19.83
CA PHE A 77 19.55 -4.62 -19.34
C PHE A 77 19.82 -6.06 -18.89
N GLN A 78 18.91 -6.67 -18.13
CA GLN A 78 19.03 -8.06 -17.69
C GLN A 78 19.03 -9.03 -18.88
N GLN A 79 18.16 -8.78 -19.87
CA GLN A 79 18.12 -9.58 -21.10
C GLN A 79 19.41 -9.46 -21.91
N GLU A 80 19.94 -8.24 -22.07
CA GLU A 80 21.18 -7.99 -22.83
C GLU A 80 22.41 -8.59 -22.15
N ILE A 81 22.50 -8.53 -20.81
CA ILE A 81 23.55 -9.24 -20.07
C ILE A 81 23.42 -10.75 -20.25
N ALA A 82 22.20 -11.29 -20.17
CA ALA A 82 21.98 -12.73 -20.34
C ALA A 82 22.36 -13.19 -21.76
N LYS A 83 22.01 -12.43 -22.79
CA LYS A 83 22.43 -12.69 -24.18
C LYS A 83 23.94 -12.62 -24.34
N ALA A 84 24.57 -11.55 -23.85
CA ALA A 84 26.02 -11.37 -23.95
C ALA A 84 26.81 -12.49 -23.24
N ARG A 85 26.29 -13.01 -22.12
CA ARG A 85 26.84 -14.19 -21.44
C ARG A 85 26.67 -15.47 -22.25
N LYS A 86 25.49 -15.70 -22.84
CA LYS A 86 25.23 -16.86 -23.70
C LYS A 86 26.09 -16.87 -24.97
N GLU A 87 26.34 -15.69 -25.55
CA GLU A 87 27.19 -15.49 -26.72
C GLU A 87 28.70 -15.58 -26.41
N GLY A 88 29.10 -15.70 -25.13
CA GLY A 88 30.51 -15.71 -24.72
C GLY A 88 31.25 -14.39 -24.96
N ASN A 89 30.54 -13.30 -25.24
CA ASN A 89 31.14 -12.01 -25.60
C ASN A 89 31.59 -11.23 -24.36
N THR A 90 32.81 -11.53 -23.90
CA THR A 90 33.41 -10.93 -22.70
C THR A 90 33.55 -9.41 -22.78
N ASN A 91 33.77 -8.85 -23.97
CA ASN A 91 33.85 -7.40 -24.18
C ASN A 91 32.49 -6.72 -23.99
N ARG A 92 31.42 -7.30 -24.55
CA ARG A 92 30.04 -6.82 -24.39
C ARG A 92 29.59 -6.90 -22.94
N VAL A 93 29.91 -8.00 -22.24
CA VAL A 93 29.65 -8.15 -20.80
C VAL A 93 30.37 -7.06 -20.00
N LYS A 94 31.67 -6.84 -20.22
CA LYS A 94 32.43 -5.78 -19.53
C LYS A 94 31.83 -4.39 -19.77
N LYS A 95 31.38 -4.09 -21.00
CA LYS A 95 30.73 -2.82 -21.34
C LYS A 95 29.40 -2.65 -20.61
N LEU A 96 28.57 -3.70 -20.55
CA LEU A 96 27.30 -3.68 -19.82
C LEU A 96 27.50 -3.56 -18.30
N MET A 97 28.49 -4.26 -17.74
CA MET A 97 28.82 -4.14 -16.31
C MET A 97 29.29 -2.72 -15.94
N LYS A 98 29.96 -2.00 -16.86
CA LYS A 98 30.30 -0.58 -16.65
C LYS A 98 29.07 0.33 -16.58
N MET A 99 27.97 -0.01 -17.27
CA MET A 99 26.71 0.74 -17.22
C MET A 99 25.83 0.38 -16.01
N GLN A 100 26.08 -0.77 -15.37
CA GLN A 100 25.30 -1.25 -14.22
C GLN A 100 25.15 -0.20 -13.11
N PRO A 101 26.22 0.51 -12.67
CA PRO A 101 26.11 1.50 -11.61
C PRO A 101 25.20 2.67 -11.99
N GLU A 102 25.20 3.11 -13.24
CA GLU A 102 24.33 4.20 -13.71
C GLU A 102 22.85 3.79 -13.70
N ILE A 103 22.56 2.56 -14.14
CA ILE A 103 21.20 2.00 -14.11
C ILE A 103 20.73 1.85 -12.67
N MET A 104 21.59 1.33 -11.77
CA MET A 104 21.29 1.23 -10.34
C MET A 104 21.08 2.61 -9.70
N LYS A 105 21.86 3.62 -10.09
CA LYS A 105 21.69 5.00 -9.61
C LYS A 105 20.34 5.56 -10.02
N LYS A 106 19.96 5.43 -11.30
CA LYS A 106 18.62 5.83 -11.79
C LYS A 106 17.49 5.10 -11.07
N GLN A 107 17.65 3.79 -10.85
CA GLN A 107 16.67 3.00 -10.10
C GLN A 107 16.55 3.47 -8.65
N THR A 108 17.67 3.81 -8.02
CA THR A 108 17.71 4.34 -6.64
C THR A 108 17.04 5.71 -6.56
N GLU A 109 17.26 6.57 -7.55
CA GLU A 109 16.64 7.89 -7.63
C GLU A 109 15.11 7.79 -7.71
N VAL A 110 14.60 6.94 -8.61
CA VAL A 110 13.15 6.65 -8.74
C VAL A 110 12.59 6.04 -7.45
N SER A 111 13.32 5.11 -6.83
CA SER A 111 12.93 4.50 -5.56
C SER A 111 12.86 5.54 -4.44
N SER A 112 13.87 6.40 -4.31
CA SER A 112 13.93 7.45 -3.29
C SER A 112 12.77 8.44 -3.39
N GLY A 113 12.33 8.75 -4.62
CA GLY A 113 11.13 9.56 -4.88
C GLY A 113 9.85 8.90 -4.36
N THR A 114 9.78 7.57 -4.38
CA THR A 114 8.64 6.80 -3.87
C THR A 114 8.67 6.62 -2.35
N MET A 115 9.83 6.73 -1.71
CA MET A 115 9.94 6.55 -0.25
C MET A 115 9.42 7.75 0.55
N LYS A 116 9.60 8.97 0.05
CA LYS A 116 9.09 10.20 0.69
C LYS A 116 7.56 10.14 0.95
N PRO A 117 6.72 9.81 -0.04
CA PRO A 117 5.29 9.72 0.20
C PRO A 117 4.87 8.55 1.09
N MET A 118 5.63 7.45 1.13
CA MET A 118 5.35 6.37 2.09
C MET A 118 5.39 6.87 3.53
N LEU A 119 6.41 7.67 3.89
CA LEU A 119 6.51 8.22 5.25
C LEU A 119 5.30 9.09 5.61
N PHE A 120 4.86 9.93 4.67
CA PHE A 120 3.67 10.75 4.84
C PHE A 120 2.41 9.89 5.03
N LEU A 121 2.26 8.85 4.21
CA LEU A 121 1.11 7.96 4.23
C LEU A 121 0.94 7.23 5.56
N ILE A 122 2.03 6.82 6.24
CA ILE A 122 1.93 6.24 7.58
C ILE A 122 1.38 7.23 8.61
N ILE A 123 1.69 8.52 8.54
CA ILE A 123 1.16 9.53 9.47
C ILE A 123 -0.38 9.57 9.42
N PHE A 124 -0.99 9.26 8.26
CA PHE A 124 -2.44 9.22 8.08
C PHE A 124 -3.06 7.85 8.39
N ILE A 125 -2.42 6.77 7.97
CA ILE A 125 -2.93 5.41 8.21
C ILE A 125 -2.86 5.05 9.70
N TRP A 126 -1.78 5.45 10.37
CA TRP A 126 -1.49 4.98 11.71
C TRP A 126 -2.55 5.40 12.76
N PRO A 127 -3.03 6.66 12.82
CA PRO A 127 -4.15 7.06 13.66
C PRO A 127 -5.40 6.21 13.49
N ILE A 128 -5.74 5.86 12.25
CA ILE A 128 -6.92 5.04 11.93
C ILE A 128 -6.79 3.66 12.55
N PHE A 129 -5.60 3.06 12.49
CA PHE A 129 -5.31 1.77 13.15
C PHE A 129 -5.39 1.86 14.67
N MET A 130 -4.86 2.95 15.27
CA MET A 130 -4.92 3.13 16.72
C MET A 130 -6.35 3.31 17.21
N TRP A 131 -7.15 4.13 16.50
CA TRP A 131 -8.57 4.25 16.75
C TRP A 131 -9.29 2.90 16.61
N LEU A 132 -9.06 2.18 15.52
CA LEU A 132 -9.69 0.88 15.27
C LEU A 132 -9.39 -0.11 16.40
N LYS A 133 -8.15 -0.13 16.90
CA LYS A 133 -7.77 -0.95 18.05
C LYS A 133 -8.54 -0.54 19.32
N THR A 134 -8.59 0.76 19.64
CA THR A 134 -9.31 1.25 20.83
C THR A 134 -10.81 1.00 20.74
N PHE A 135 -11.39 1.20 19.55
CA PHE A 135 -12.79 0.93 19.25
C PHE A 135 -13.12 -0.55 19.46
N LEU A 136 -12.34 -1.45 18.86
CA LEU A 136 -12.54 -2.90 19.01
C LEU A 136 -12.33 -3.37 20.46
N SER A 137 -11.43 -2.74 21.20
CA SER A 137 -11.22 -3.05 22.63
C SER A 137 -12.33 -2.52 23.54
N GLY A 138 -13.13 -1.54 23.08
CA GLY A 138 -14.26 -1.01 23.83
C GLY A 138 -15.56 -1.80 23.64
N LEU A 139 -15.56 -2.82 22.78
CA LEU A 139 -16.76 -3.62 22.50
C LEU A 139 -17.04 -4.62 23.61
N SER A 140 -18.33 -4.81 23.93
CA SER A 140 -18.77 -5.81 24.92
C SER A 140 -18.54 -7.25 24.48
N HIS A 141 -18.47 -7.50 23.17
CA HIS A 141 -18.28 -8.82 22.57
C HIS A 141 -16.95 -8.87 21.81
N TYR A 142 -16.01 -9.65 22.32
CA TYR A 142 -14.67 -9.79 21.76
C TYR A 142 -14.53 -10.94 20.74
N TYR A 143 -15.61 -11.64 20.43
CA TYR A 143 -15.58 -12.87 19.65
C TYR A 143 -16.46 -12.78 18.41
N PHE A 144 -16.05 -13.46 17.35
CA PHE A 144 -16.82 -13.64 16.13
C PHE A 144 -16.76 -15.08 15.64
N THR A 145 -17.75 -15.48 14.84
CA THR A 145 -17.87 -16.80 14.24
C THR A 145 -17.35 -16.80 12.81
N LEU A 146 -16.62 -17.84 12.44
CA LEU A 146 -16.23 -18.19 11.07
C LEU A 146 -16.87 -19.53 10.68
N PRO A 147 -17.03 -19.82 9.37
CA PRO A 147 -17.57 -21.09 8.91
C PRO A 147 -16.81 -22.32 9.44
N TRP A 148 -15.53 -22.15 9.79
CA TRP A 148 -14.65 -23.19 10.32
C TRP A 148 -14.27 -23.01 11.81
N ALA A 149 -14.77 -21.97 12.49
CA ALA A 149 -14.44 -21.72 13.90
C ALA A 149 -15.56 -20.93 14.61
N ASN A 150 -16.11 -21.48 15.69
CA ASN A 150 -17.29 -20.90 16.37
C ASN A 150 -16.99 -19.70 17.28
N SER A 151 -15.75 -19.53 17.74
CA SER A 151 -15.39 -18.41 18.62
C SER A 151 -13.94 -17.97 18.43
N VAL A 152 -13.74 -16.97 17.57
CA VAL A 152 -12.44 -16.34 17.36
C VAL A 152 -12.41 -15.00 18.07
N SER A 153 -11.48 -14.83 19.02
CA SER A 153 -11.25 -13.55 19.68
C SER A 153 -10.59 -12.57 18.73
N PHE A 154 -11.02 -11.31 18.72
CA PHE A 154 -10.32 -10.24 18.00
C PHE A 154 -8.88 -10.08 18.50
N PHE A 155 -8.64 -10.23 19.80
CA PHE A 155 -7.34 -10.03 20.45
C PHE A 155 -6.72 -11.36 20.90
N SER A 156 -6.49 -12.26 19.95
CA SER A 156 -5.65 -13.45 20.17
C SER A 156 -4.18 -13.08 20.41
N LYS A 157 -3.51 -13.79 21.33
CA LYS A 157 -2.06 -13.66 21.54
C LYS A 157 -1.31 -14.65 20.63
N PRO A 158 -0.13 -14.30 20.09
CA PRO A 158 0.66 -13.06 20.26
C PRO A 158 0.17 -11.85 19.45
N PHE A 159 0.73 -10.65 19.69
CA PHE A 159 0.31 -9.36 19.09
C PHE A 159 0.21 -9.38 17.54
N LEU A 160 1.13 -10.07 16.87
CA LEU A 160 1.12 -10.22 15.39
C LEU A 160 0.06 -11.20 14.88
N MET A 161 -0.53 -12.01 15.76
CA MET A 161 -1.57 -13.00 15.45
C MET A 161 -2.95 -12.55 15.95
N GLN A 162 -3.16 -11.26 16.16
CA GLN A 162 -4.49 -10.73 16.50
C GLN A 162 -5.42 -10.85 15.30
N ALA A 163 -6.56 -11.51 15.49
CA ALA A 163 -7.48 -11.82 14.40
C ALA A 163 -8.01 -10.55 13.68
N TRP A 164 -8.22 -9.44 14.41
CA TRP A 164 -8.68 -8.19 13.77
C TRP A 164 -7.68 -7.65 12.74
N LEU A 165 -6.38 -7.79 13.00
CA LEU A 165 -5.33 -7.30 12.11
C LEU A 165 -5.28 -8.14 10.84
N TRP A 166 -5.42 -9.46 10.96
CA TRP A 166 -5.51 -10.38 9.82
C TRP A 166 -6.77 -10.14 8.98
N LEU A 167 -7.92 -9.98 9.61
CA LEU A 167 -9.17 -9.66 8.91
C LEU A 167 -9.07 -8.33 8.16
N TYR A 168 -8.51 -7.31 8.81
CA TYR A 168 -8.24 -6.03 8.18
C TYR A 168 -7.35 -6.19 6.94
N LEU A 169 -6.24 -6.94 7.03
CA LEU A 169 -5.32 -7.17 5.91
C LEU A 169 -6.01 -7.90 4.75
N ILE A 170 -6.82 -8.92 5.06
CA ILE A 170 -7.58 -9.67 4.05
C ILE A 170 -8.58 -8.75 3.34
N PHE A 171 -9.38 -7.98 4.08
CA PHE A 171 -10.32 -7.04 3.48
C PHE A 171 -9.62 -5.95 2.66
N SER A 172 -8.56 -5.35 3.21
CA SER A 172 -7.77 -4.33 2.52
C SER A 172 -7.19 -4.86 1.21
N THR A 173 -6.64 -6.08 1.20
CA THR A 173 -6.08 -6.67 -0.02
C THR A 173 -7.15 -6.97 -1.06
N ILE A 174 -8.28 -7.57 -0.67
CA ILE A 174 -9.40 -7.84 -1.58
C ILE A 174 -9.93 -6.54 -2.19
N VAL A 175 -10.22 -5.54 -1.35
CA VAL A 175 -10.68 -4.22 -1.81
C VAL A 175 -9.66 -3.58 -2.76
N GLY A 176 -8.37 -3.66 -2.43
CA GLY A 176 -7.30 -3.16 -3.29
C GLY A 176 -7.27 -3.83 -4.66
N GLN A 177 -7.51 -5.15 -4.72
CA GLN A 177 -7.60 -5.88 -5.99
C GLN A 177 -8.81 -5.44 -6.81
N VAL A 178 -9.98 -5.30 -6.17
CA VAL A 178 -11.21 -4.83 -6.82
C VAL A 178 -11.01 -3.45 -7.42
N ILE A 179 -10.42 -2.50 -6.66
CA ILE A 179 -10.14 -1.15 -7.16
C ILE A 179 -9.17 -1.19 -8.34
N ARG A 180 -8.08 -1.98 -8.26
CA ARG A 180 -7.11 -2.12 -9.36
C ARG A 180 -7.77 -2.64 -10.64
N GLN A 181 -8.61 -3.67 -10.53
CA GLN A 181 -9.30 -4.23 -11.69
C GLN A 181 -10.36 -3.28 -12.23
N GLY A 182 -11.08 -2.57 -11.37
CA GLY A 182 -12.02 -1.52 -11.77
C GLY A 182 -11.31 -0.41 -12.55
N LEU A 183 -10.19 0.10 -12.05
CA LEU A 183 -9.37 1.10 -12.73
C LEU A 183 -8.84 0.58 -14.08
N LYS A 184 -8.42 -0.68 -14.15
CA LYS A 184 -7.98 -1.30 -15.41
C LYS A 184 -9.12 -1.37 -16.43
N TYR A 185 -10.31 -1.79 -16.02
CA TYR A 185 -11.50 -1.83 -16.87
C TYR A 185 -11.86 -0.43 -17.39
N ILE A 186 -11.86 0.56 -16.50
CA ILE A 186 -12.10 1.97 -16.85
C ILE A 186 -11.02 2.48 -17.82
N SER A 187 -9.74 2.15 -17.63
CA SER A 187 -8.65 2.53 -18.53
C SER A 187 -8.78 1.93 -19.95
N TRP A 188 -9.42 0.77 -20.05
CA TRP A 188 -9.67 0.08 -21.32
C TRP A 188 -10.95 0.56 -22.01
N SER A 189 -11.84 1.23 -21.27
CA SER A 189 -13.06 1.82 -21.81
C SER A 189 -12.76 2.89 -22.86
N ASN A 190 -13.63 2.97 -23.87
CA ASN A 190 -13.49 3.91 -24.97
C ASN A 190 -13.57 5.37 -24.49
N TRP A 191 -14.27 5.64 -23.40
CA TRP A 191 -14.35 6.97 -22.79
C TRP A 191 -12.98 7.49 -22.36
N TRP A 192 -12.18 6.68 -21.64
CA TRP A 192 -10.84 7.08 -21.22
C TRP A 192 -9.87 7.19 -22.40
N LYS A 193 -9.98 6.32 -23.41
CA LYS A 193 -9.19 6.45 -24.66
C LYS A 193 -9.50 7.76 -25.38
N ASN A 194 -10.77 8.17 -25.43
CA ASN A 194 -11.20 9.43 -26.04
C ASN A 194 -10.74 10.65 -25.24
N VAL A 195 -10.80 10.58 -23.90
CA VAL A 195 -10.30 11.65 -23.01
C VAL A 195 -8.78 11.80 -23.13
N LYS A 196 -8.03 10.69 -23.13
CA LYS A 196 -6.56 10.70 -23.30
C LYS A 196 -6.15 11.20 -24.70
N ALA A 197 -6.94 10.89 -25.73
CA ALA A 197 -6.73 11.41 -27.08
C ALA A 197 -6.95 12.93 -27.16
N LYS A 198 -7.89 13.49 -26.38
CA LYS A 198 -8.12 14.94 -26.28
C LYS A 198 -7.07 15.67 -25.46
N ILE A 199 -6.40 15.00 -24.51
CA ILE A 199 -5.41 15.60 -23.60
C ILE A 199 -3.99 15.60 -24.19
N LYS A 200 -3.68 14.76 -25.19
CA LYS A 200 -2.41 14.90 -25.91
C LYS A 200 -2.43 16.23 -26.67
N PRO A 201 -1.51 17.18 -26.40
CA PRO A 201 -1.23 18.21 -27.37
C PRO A 201 -0.71 17.50 -28.62
N SER A 202 -1.12 17.97 -29.80
CA SER A 202 -0.60 17.46 -31.06
C SER A 202 0.92 17.42 -30.96
N SER A 203 1.50 16.23 -31.05
CA SER A 203 2.92 16.11 -31.34
C SER A 203 3.12 16.68 -32.74
N ARG A 204 3.43 17.98 -32.80
CA ARG A 204 4.13 18.58 -33.92
C ARG A 204 5.62 18.45 -33.64
#